data_AF-A0A976CDI6-F1
#
_entry.id   AF-A0A976CDI6-F1
#
_cell.length_a   1.000
_cell.length_b   1.000
_cell.length_c   1.000
_cell.angle_alpha   90.00
_cell.angle_beta   90.00
_cell.angle_gamma   90.00
#
_symmetry.space_group_name_H-M   'P 1'
#
loop_
_entity.id
_entity.type
_entity.pdbx_description
1 polymer ?
#
loop_
_entity_poly.entity_id
_entity_poly.type
_entity_poly.pdbx_seq_one_letter_code
_entity_poly.pdbx_strand_id
1 'polypeptide(L)'
;MKKIKIVQYFVIGFIVLLLFVIFIIRFVGDAGFIHEKLKYIEERADNQETTFSDKLFLQTIYQSMIMVGSWKYPQASELLNHYCKGGKDTFYFDSKQLLANEEVKEAIKNDKNIIIFRPLVLEKDKGKNVHVCKQFYFDFYYAFDVLSIKKTKKNSIIFYDNYFFQPLHAKKYTNFKIGAIEFQLNDGLIHIAYPDALPFISYSESFLFSGD
;
A
#
# COMPACT_ATOMS: atom_id res chain seq x y z
N MET A 1 20.40 7.01 46.52
CA MET A 1 20.45 8.05 45.45
C MET A 1 21.34 7.72 44.24
N LYS A 2 22.41 6.89 44.33
CA LYS A 2 23.29 6.59 43.16
C LYS A 2 22.65 5.72 42.05
N LYS A 3 21.79 4.74 42.39
CA LYS A 3 21.16 3.83 41.40
C LYS A 3 20.21 4.54 40.42
N ILE A 4 19.49 5.57 40.88
CA ILE A 4 18.54 6.33 40.05
C ILE A 4 19.26 7.10 38.93
N LYS A 5 20.44 7.67 39.23
CA LYS A 5 21.25 8.39 38.23
C LYS A 5 21.80 7.44 37.15
N ILE A 6 22.23 6.23 37.52
CA ILE A 6 22.73 5.23 36.56
C ILE A 6 21.64 4.81 35.57
N VAL A 7 20.43 4.52 36.06
CA VAL A 7 19.28 4.18 35.19
C VAL A 7 18.94 5.33 34.25
N GLN A 8 18.95 6.57 34.74
CA GLN A 8 18.73 7.77 33.91
C GLN A 8 19.79 7.93 32.81
N TYR A 9 21.08 7.72 33.10
CA TYR A 9 22.13 7.77 32.09
C TYR A 9 22.01 6.66 31.04
N PHE A 10 21.61 5.45 31.46
CA PHE A 10 21.34 4.35 30.52
C PHE A 10 20.17 4.67 29.58
N VAL A 11 19.07 5.20 30.11
CA VAL A 11 17.89 5.59 29.31
C VAL A 11 18.24 6.73 28.34
N ILE A 12 18.95 7.75 28.82
CA ILE A 12 19.38 8.87 27.96
C ILE A 12 20.34 8.37 26.87
N GLY A 13 21.32 7.54 27.22
CA GLY A 13 22.26 6.96 26.26
C GLY A 13 21.55 6.10 25.20
N PHE A 14 20.56 5.31 25.60
CA PHE A 14 19.74 4.52 24.68
C PHE A 14 18.93 5.42 23.73
N ILE A 15 18.29 6.48 24.24
CA ILE A 15 17.54 7.45 23.41
C ILE A 15 18.47 8.14 22.40
N VAL A 16 19.65 8.59 22.85
CA VAL A 16 20.64 9.24 21.96
C VAL A 16 21.12 8.29 20.87
N LEU A 17 21.41 7.03 21.22
CA LEU A 17 21.78 6.01 20.24
C LEU A 17 20.66 5.77 19.23
N LEU A 18 19.41 5.68 19.69
CA LEU A 18 18.25 5.44 18.84
C LEU A 18 18.02 6.62 17.89
N LEU A 19 18.14 7.87 18.38
CA LEU A 19 18.10 9.08 17.56
C LEU A 19 19.26 9.13 16.55
N PHE A 20 20.45 8.70 16.94
CA PHE A 20 21.61 8.65 16.04
C PHE A 20 21.44 7.59 14.94
N VAL A 21 20.89 6.42 15.26
CA VAL A 21 20.55 5.40 14.26
C VAL A 21 19.47 5.91 13.30
N ILE A 22 18.40 6.55 13.81
CA ILE A 22 17.39 7.21 12.97
C ILE A 22 18.02 8.27 12.07
N PHE A 23 18.95 9.06 12.61
CA PHE A 23 19.67 10.09 11.87
C PHE A 23 20.51 9.47 10.73
N ILE A 24 21.31 8.44 11.02
CA ILE A 24 22.08 7.72 9.99
C ILE A 24 21.15 7.18 8.90
N ILE A 25 20.08 6.47 9.28
CA ILE A 25 19.12 5.92 8.31
C ILE A 25 18.49 7.02 7.46
N ARG A 26 18.21 8.19 8.04
CA ARG A 26 17.61 9.33 7.34
C ARG A 26 18.56 10.01 6.36
N PHE A 27 19.86 10.04 6.62
CA PHE A 27 20.84 10.77 5.78
C PHE A 27 21.67 9.86 4.87
N VAL A 28 21.97 8.63 5.30
CA VAL A 28 22.82 7.66 4.59
C VAL A 28 22.00 6.60 3.86
N GLY A 29 20.73 6.40 4.26
CA GLY A 29 19.93 5.26 3.80
C GLY A 29 20.37 3.96 4.47
N ASP A 30 20.06 2.82 3.85
CA ASP A 30 20.41 1.46 4.32
C ASP A 30 21.56 0.83 3.52
N ALA A 31 22.23 1.61 2.66
CA ALA A 31 23.25 1.13 1.72
C ALA A 31 22.82 -0.09 0.88
N GLY A 32 21.52 -0.25 0.60
CA GLY A 32 20.99 -1.37 -0.16
C GLY A 32 20.82 -2.67 0.62
N PHE A 33 21.05 -2.68 1.94
CA PHE A 33 20.92 -3.86 2.79
C PHE A 33 19.54 -4.51 2.70
N ILE A 34 18.45 -3.71 2.73
CA ILE A 34 17.08 -4.23 2.61
C ILE A 34 16.89 -4.87 1.25
N HIS A 35 17.35 -4.23 0.18
CA HIS A 35 17.23 -4.77 -1.17
C HIS A 35 17.96 -6.12 -1.32
N GLU A 36 19.20 -6.21 -0.84
CA GLU A 36 19.96 -7.47 -0.87
C GLU A 36 19.29 -8.56 -0.02
N LYS A 37 18.81 -8.21 1.18
CA LYS A 37 18.10 -9.15 2.05
C LYS A 37 16.82 -9.66 1.40
N LEU A 38 16.04 -8.80 0.75
CA LEU A 38 14.83 -9.17 0.03
C LEU A 38 15.14 -10.13 -1.12
N LYS A 39 16.21 -9.88 -1.88
CA LYS A 39 16.64 -10.78 -2.96
C LYS A 39 16.98 -12.19 -2.44
N TYR A 40 17.73 -12.29 -1.34
CA TYR A 40 18.03 -13.60 -0.74
C TYR A 40 16.78 -14.32 -0.21
N ILE A 41 15.81 -13.57 0.32
CA ILE A 41 14.54 -14.14 0.76
C ILE A 41 13.76 -14.68 -0.44
N GLU A 42 13.72 -13.92 -1.54
CA GLU A 42 13.07 -14.32 -2.77
C GLU A 42 13.70 -15.58 -3.37
N GLU A 43 15.04 -15.66 -3.44
CA GLU A 43 15.76 -16.85 -3.89
C GLU A 43 15.46 -18.09 -3.02
N ARG A 44 15.45 -17.93 -1.68
CA ARG A 44 15.03 -19.02 -0.78
C ARG A 44 13.58 -19.40 -0.99
N ALA A 45 12.70 -18.43 -1.23
CA ALA A 45 11.28 -18.67 -1.41
C ALA A 45 10.97 -19.41 -2.72
N ASP A 46 11.68 -19.11 -3.80
CA ASP A 46 11.59 -19.85 -5.06
C ASP A 46 12.02 -21.32 -4.86
N ASN A 47 12.98 -21.58 -3.97
CA ASN A 47 13.44 -22.93 -3.61
C ASN A 47 12.61 -23.60 -2.49
N GLN A 48 11.54 -22.96 -2.00
CA GLN A 48 10.72 -23.44 -0.87
C GLN A 48 11.48 -23.56 0.46
N GLU A 49 12.56 -22.79 0.64
CA GLU A 49 13.45 -22.79 1.82
C GLU A 49 13.22 -21.57 2.73
N THR A 50 12.00 -21.02 2.76
CA THR A 50 11.70 -19.83 3.58
C THR A 50 11.84 -20.12 5.07
N THR A 51 12.52 -19.23 5.79
CA THR A 51 12.73 -19.38 7.24
C THR A 51 11.79 -18.51 8.07
N PHE A 52 11.67 -18.81 9.36
CA PHE A 52 10.94 -17.95 10.31
C PHE A 52 11.51 -16.53 10.37
N SER A 53 12.85 -16.39 10.26
CA SER A 53 13.50 -15.08 10.22
C SER A 53 13.10 -14.27 9.00
N ASP A 54 12.88 -14.92 7.86
CA ASP A 54 12.45 -14.26 6.62
C ASP A 54 11.03 -13.72 6.77
N LYS A 55 10.13 -14.54 7.34
CA LYS A 55 8.76 -14.13 7.67
C LYS A 55 8.74 -12.91 8.59
N LEU A 56 9.48 -12.94 9.69
CA LEU A 56 9.51 -11.84 10.66
C LEU A 56 10.09 -10.55 10.03
N PHE A 57 11.14 -10.68 9.23
CA PHE A 57 11.71 -9.55 8.49
C PHE A 57 10.67 -8.94 7.54
N LEU A 58 10.02 -9.75 6.70
CA LEU A 58 9.00 -9.26 5.78
C LEU A 58 7.82 -8.61 6.51
N GLN A 59 7.32 -9.23 7.59
CA GLN A 59 6.27 -8.62 8.42
C GLN A 59 6.69 -7.25 8.94
N THR A 60 7.94 -7.10 9.38
CA THR A 60 8.49 -5.80 9.82
C THR A 60 8.49 -4.78 8.69
N ILE A 61 8.88 -5.18 7.46
CA ILE A 61 8.84 -4.31 6.28
C ILE A 61 7.39 -3.87 6.00
N TYR A 62 6.43 -4.78 5.93
CA TYR A 62 5.03 -4.45 5.67
C TYR A 62 4.41 -3.57 6.77
N GLN A 63 4.67 -3.86 8.04
CA GLN A 63 4.20 -3.01 9.14
C GLN A 63 4.82 -1.60 9.08
N SER A 64 6.09 -1.50 8.68
CA SER A 64 6.75 -0.21 8.48
C SER A 64 6.09 0.57 7.31
N MET A 65 5.75 -0.12 6.23
CA MET A 65 5.02 0.46 5.10
C MET A 65 3.61 0.93 5.51
N ILE A 66 2.87 0.14 6.28
CA ILE A 66 1.55 0.52 6.82
C ILE A 66 1.68 1.77 7.68
N MET A 67 2.62 1.77 8.63
CA MET A 67 2.82 2.90 9.55
C MET A 67 3.20 4.18 8.81
N VAL A 68 4.21 4.14 7.94
CA VAL A 68 4.65 5.32 7.17
C VAL A 68 3.60 5.73 6.14
N GLY A 69 2.94 4.76 5.52
CA GLY A 69 1.87 4.95 4.56
C GLY A 69 0.66 5.61 5.18
N SER A 70 0.31 5.32 6.44
CA SER A 70 -0.87 5.90 7.10
C SER A 70 -0.88 7.44 7.11
N TRP A 71 0.30 8.07 7.04
CA TRP A 71 0.42 9.53 7.00
C TRP A 71 0.53 10.11 5.59
N LYS A 72 1.07 9.35 4.64
CA LYS A 72 1.32 9.82 3.26
C LYS A 72 0.28 9.35 2.25
N TYR A 73 -0.15 8.11 2.40
CA TYR A 73 -1.01 7.34 1.51
C TYR A 73 -2.02 6.54 2.36
N PRO A 74 -2.95 7.24 3.05
CA PRO A 74 -3.84 6.62 4.03
C PRO A 74 -4.68 5.50 3.40
N GLN A 75 -5.22 5.70 2.20
CA GLN A 75 -6.07 4.71 1.55
C GLN A 75 -5.29 3.43 1.20
N ALA A 76 -4.07 3.58 0.67
CA ALA A 76 -3.21 2.45 0.35
C ALA A 76 -2.75 1.69 1.61
N SER A 77 -2.47 2.41 2.70
CA SER A 77 -2.09 1.82 3.99
C SER A 77 -3.22 1.00 4.60
N GLU A 78 -4.46 1.48 4.56
CA GLU A 78 -5.61 0.75 5.07
C GLU A 78 -5.86 -0.54 4.28
N LEU A 79 -5.74 -0.50 2.94
CA LEU A 79 -5.86 -1.68 2.08
C LEU A 79 -4.79 -2.72 2.41
N LEU A 80 -3.52 -2.31 2.50
CA LEU A 80 -2.42 -3.20 2.85
C LEU A 80 -2.62 -3.80 4.25
N ASN A 81 -3.01 -2.99 5.23
CA ASN A 81 -3.29 -3.45 6.59
C ASN A 81 -4.45 -4.45 6.63
N HIS A 82 -5.50 -4.21 5.84
CA HIS A 82 -6.62 -5.13 5.70
C HIS A 82 -6.16 -6.48 5.14
N TYR A 83 -5.34 -6.46 4.08
CA TYR A 83 -4.76 -7.65 3.49
C TYR A 83 -3.91 -8.43 4.51
N CYS A 84 -3.01 -7.75 5.22
CA CYS A 84 -2.12 -8.37 6.21
C CYS A 84 -2.85 -8.99 7.42
N LYS A 85 -4.02 -8.43 7.81
CA LYS A 85 -4.79 -8.95 8.95
C LYS A 85 -5.53 -10.26 8.63
N GLY A 86 -5.78 -10.54 7.35
CA GLY A 86 -6.56 -11.67 6.90
C GLY A 86 -8.04 -11.61 7.34
N GLY A 87 -8.90 -12.35 6.64
CA GLY A 87 -10.20 -12.74 7.18
C GLY A 87 -11.43 -11.89 6.83
N LYS A 88 -11.36 -11.00 5.83
CA LYS A 88 -12.57 -10.35 5.29
C LYS A 88 -12.54 -10.32 3.77
N ASP A 89 -13.64 -10.76 3.16
CA ASP A 89 -13.83 -10.75 1.71
C ASP A 89 -14.06 -9.34 1.15
N THR A 90 -14.33 -8.37 2.03
CA THR A 90 -14.63 -7.00 1.63
C THR A 90 -14.00 -5.99 2.58
N PHE A 91 -13.33 -5.00 1.98
CA PHE A 91 -12.82 -3.81 2.64
C PHE A 91 -13.69 -2.62 2.26
N TYR A 92 -14.28 -1.97 3.27
CA TYR A 92 -15.07 -0.75 3.06
C TYR A 92 -14.19 0.48 3.25
N PHE A 93 -14.11 1.34 2.24
CA PHE A 93 -13.34 2.59 2.30
C PHE A 93 -14.21 3.84 2.22
N ASP A 94 -13.71 4.95 2.74
CA ASP A 94 -14.39 6.26 2.65
C ASP A 94 -14.08 6.93 1.31
N SER A 95 -15.08 6.97 0.41
CA SER A 95 -14.91 7.60 -0.91
C SER A 95 -14.99 9.13 -0.89
N LYS A 96 -15.07 9.81 0.26
CA LYS A 96 -15.09 11.29 0.30
C LYS A 96 -13.87 11.91 -0.37
N GLN A 97 -12.67 11.41 -0.08
CA GLN A 97 -11.45 11.92 -0.71
C GLN A 97 -11.42 11.64 -2.21
N LEU A 98 -11.91 10.46 -2.59
CA LEU A 98 -12.05 10.07 -3.99
C LEU A 98 -13.03 11.00 -4.73
N LEU A 99 -14.18 11.31 -4.14
CA LEU A 99 -15.18 12.21 -4.71
C LEU A 99 -14.78 13.68 -4.70
N ALA A 100 -13.81 14.07 -3.87
CA ALA A 100 -13.24 15.42 -3.92
C ALA A 100 -12.33 15.63 -5.15
N ASN A 101 -11.87 14.54 -5.78
CA ASN A 101 -10.97 14.57 -6.93
C ASN A 101 -11.69 14.98 -8.22
N GLU A 102 -11.16 15.98 -8.92
CA GLU A 102 -11.77 16.50 -10.15
C GLU A 102 -11.82 15.49 -11.30
N GLU A 103 -10.82 14.61 -11.42
CA GLU A 103 -10.80 13.59 -12.47
C GLU A 103 -11.85 12.50 -12.19
N VAL A 104 -12.06 12.15 -10.92
CA VAL A 104 -13.14 11.24 -10.50
C VAL A 104 -14.49 11.88 -10.80
N LYS A 105 -14.69 13.17 -10.46
CA LYS A 105 -15.93 13.89 -10.79
C LYS A 105 -16.17 13.94 -12.29
N GLU A 106 -15.14 14.22 -13.08
CA GLU A 106 -15.21 14.23 -14.54
C GLU A 106 -15.57 12.85 -15.09
N ALA A 107 -14.97 11.77 -14.57
CA ALA A 107 -15.31 10.40 -14.95
C ALA A 107 -16.79 10.09 -14.67
N ILE A 108 -17.30 10.47 -13.50
CA ILE A 108 -18.69 10.27 -13.11
C ILE A 108 -19.63 11.09 -14.01
N LYS A 109 -19.29 12.35 -14.29
CA LYS A 109 -20.09 13.26 -15.14
C LYS A 109 -20.17 12.75 -16.57
N ASN A 110 -19.09 12.15 -17.08
CA ASN A 110 -18.99 11.59 -18.42
C ASN A 110 -19.42 10.12 -18.53
N ASP A 111 -20.20 9.62 -17.55
CA ASP A 111 -20.74 8.26 -17.51
C ASP A 111 -19.70 7.16 -17.72
N LYS A 112 -18.54 7.34 -17.09
CA LYS A 112 -17.46 6.35 -17.11
C LYS A 112 -17.73 5.28 -16.06
N ASN A 113 -17.41 4.04 -16.41
CA ASN A 113 -17.58 2.88 -15.54
C ASN A 113 -16.25 2.42 -14.93
N ILE A 114 -15.12 2.97 -15.37
CA ILE A 114 -13.79 2.60 -14.93
C ILE A 114 -12.92 3.86 -14.84
N ILE A 115 -12.17 3.99 -13.75
CA ILE A 115 -11.07 4.94 -13.58
C ILE A 115 -9.76 4.17 -13.47
N ILE A 116 -8.76 4.60 -14.24
CA ILE A 116 -7.41 4.05 -14.18
C ILE A 116 -6.50 5.10 -13.59
N PHE A 117 -5.91 4.80 -12.43
CA PHE A 117 -4.92 5.66 -11.78
C PHE A 117 -3.49 5.35 -12.24
N ARG A 118 -3.23 4.13 -12.72
CA ARG A 118 -1.93 3.70 -13.24
C ARG A 118 -1.94 3.63 -14.77
N PRO A 119 -1.49 4.68 -15.49
CA PRO A 119 -1.60 4.77 -16.95
C PRO A 119 -0.81 3.71 -17.73
N LEU A 120 0.10 2.98 -17.07
CA LEU A 120 0.86 1.86 -17.65
C LEU A 120 -0.03 0.68 -18.08
N VAL A 121 -1.30 0.62 -17.66
CA VAL A 121 -2.10 -0.60 -17.79
C VAL A 121 -2.77 -0.76 -19.16
N LEU A 122 -3.06 0.29 -19.95
CA LEU A 122 -3.91 0.09 -21.16
C LEU A 122 -3.60 1.03 -22.34
N GLU A 123 -2.72 0.58 -23.25
CA GLU A 123 -2.80 0.99 -24.66
C GLU A 123 -3.98 0.32 -25.41
N LYS A 124 -4.58 -0.73 -24.85
CA LYS A 124 -5.63 -1.53 -25.52
C LYS A 124 -7.08 -1.12 -25.24
N ASP A 125 -7.40 -0.53 -24.07
CA ASP A 125 -8.78 -0.20 -23.69
C ASP A 125 -9.04 1.30 -23.54
N LYS A 126 -8.70 2.08 -24.58
CA LYS A 126 -9.28 3.43 -24.78
C LYS A 126 -10.75 3.36 -25.21
N GLY A 127 -11.53 2.46 -24.61
CA GLY A 127 -12.95 2.30 -24.85
C GLY A 127 -13.73 3.50 -24.30
N LYS A 128 -14.96 3.70 -24.81
CA LYS A 128 -15.84 4.82 -24.40
C LYS A 128 -16.14 4.86 -22.89
N ASN A 129 -15.95 3.75 -22.17
CA ASN A 129 -16.34 3.58 -20.77
C ASN A 129 -15.21 3.79 -19.75
N VAL A 130 -14.00 4.13 -20.20
CA VAL A 130 -12.81 4.26 -19.35
C VAL A 130 -12.42 5.74 -19.22
N HIS A 131 -12.06 6.15 -17.99
CA HIS A 131 -11.37 7.39 -17.69
C HIS A 131 -9.94 7.06 -17.25
N VAL A 132 -8.94 7.69 -17.87
CA VAL A 132 -7.54 7.57 -17.45
C VAL A 132 -7.19 8.87 -16.76
N CYS A 133 -6.84 8.77 -15.48
CA CYS A 133 -6.37 9.91 -14.70
C CYS A 133 -5.09 10.48 -15.34
N LYS A 134 -5.08 11.77 -15.63
CA LYS A 134 -3.91 12.49 -16.14
C LYS A 134 -3.05 12.99 -14.99
N GLN A 135 -3.68 13.30 -13.85
CA GLN A 135 -2.97 13.72 -12.65
C GLN A 135 -2.58 12.52 -11.81
N PHE A 136 -1.32 12.51 -11.39
CA PHE A 136 -0.77 11.44 -10.57
C PHE A 136 -1.14 11.65 -9.10
N TYR A 137 -2.17 10.93 -8.63
CA TYR A 137 -2.56 10.94 -7.22
C TYR A 137 -1.91 9.76 -6.51
N PHE A 138 -0.77 9.99 -5.85
CA PHE A 138 0.02 8.91 -5.25
C PHE A 138 -0.78 7.99 -4.32
N ASP A 139 -1.70 8.52 -3.51
CA ASP A 139 -2.51 7.68 -2.60
C ASP A 139 -3.41 6.71 -3.40
N PHE A 140 -4.19 7.22 -4.35
CA PHE A 140 -5.04 6.38 -5.19
C PHE A 140 -4.26 5.51 -6.17
N TYR A 141 -3.09 5.96 -6.63
CA TYR A 141 -2.19 5.19 -7.47
C TYR A 141 -1.64 3.93 -6.78
N TYR A 142 -1.38 4.01 -5.48
CA TYR A 142 -0.93 2.86 -4.69
C TYR A 142 -2.11 2.03 -4.15
N ALA A 143 -3.29 2.63 -4.03
CA ALA A 143 -4.50 1.95 -3.56
C ALA A 143 -5.23 1.17 -4.67
N PHE A 144 -5.36 1.75 -5.86
CA PHE A 144 -6.21 1.24 -6.94
C PHE A 144 -5.46 1.25 -8.26
N ASP A 145 -5.24 0.07 -8.85
CA ASP A 145 -4.75 0.01 -10.24
C ASP A 145 -5.89 0.37 -11.21
N VAL A 146 -7.09 -0.21 -10.99
CA VAL A 146 -8.30 0.02 -11.79
C VAL A 146 -9.52 0.08 -10.87
N LEU A 147 -10.18 1.24 -10.79
CA LEU A 147 -11.37 1.41 -9.98
C LEU A 147 -12.64 1.36 -10.83
N SER A 148 -13.51 0.40 -10.56
CA SER A 148 -14.81 0.32 -11.21
C SER A 148 -15.83 1.24 -10.56
N ILE A 149 -16.71 1.82 -11.38
CA ILE A 149 -17.80 2.71 -10.99
C ILE A 149 -19.11 2.09 -11.48
N LYS A 150 -20.10 2.09 -10.59
CA LYS A 150 -21.48 1.72 -10.94
C LYS A 150 -22.46 2.70 -10.34
N LYS A 151 -23.20 3.42 -11.19
CA LYS A 151 -24.37 4.20 -10.76
C LYS A 151 -25.53 3.25 -10.46
N THR A 152 -26.20 3.46 -9.33
CA THR A 152 -27.37 2.68 -8.94
C THR A 152 -28.65 3.44 -9.26
N LYS A 153 -29.78 2.72 -9.27
CA LYS A 153 -31.11 3.34 -9.43
C LYS A 153 -31.49 4.26 -8.26
N LYS A 154 -30.78 4.19 -7.12
CA LYS A 154 -31.06 4.95 -5.90
C LYS A 154 -30.27 6.27 -5.83
N ASN A 155 -29.76 6.76 -6.97
CA ASN A 155 -28.88 7.92 -7.02
C ASN A 155 -27.62 7.76 -6.15
N SER A 156 -27.14 6.52 -5.98
CA SER A 156 -25.84 6.25 -5.37
C SER A 156 -24.83 5.81 -6.41
N ILE A 157 -23.56 6.01 -6.08
CA ILE A 157 -22.41 5.53 -6.84
C ILE A 157 -21.69 4.50 -5.99
N ILE A 158 -21.43 3.35 -6.59
CA ILE A 158 -20.61 2.29 -6.03
C ILE A 158 -19.24 2.35 -6.70
N PHE A 159 -18.19 2.38 -5.89
CA PHE A 159 -16.81 2.18 -6.29
C PHE A 159 -16.35 0.80 -5.83
N TYR A 160 -15.68 0.06 -6.71
CA TYR A 160 -15.14 -1.24 -6.33
C TYR A 160 -13.92 -1.65 -7.15
N ASP A 161 -13.04 -2.44 -6.54
CA ASP A 161 -11.88 -3.09 -7.18
C ASP A 161 -11.62 -4.45 -6.52
N ASN A 162 -11.13 -5.42 -7.30
CA ASN A 162 -10.69 -6.71 -6.81
C ASN A 162 -9.22 -6.62 -6.43
N TYR A 163 -8.93 -6.65 -5.13
CA TYR A 163 -7.59 -6.47 -4.62
C TYR A 163 -6.91 -7.81 -4.34
N PHE A 164 -5.75 -8.02 -4.95
CA PHE A 164 -4.91 -9.20 -4.72
C PHE A 164 -3.45 -8.91 -5.03
N PHE A 165 -2.54 -9.53 -4.27
CA PHE A 165 -1.12 -9.54 -4.59
C PHE A 165 -0.80 -10.69 -5.55
N GLN A 166 0.06 -10.41 -6.53
CA GLN A 166 0.50 -11.41 -7.50
C GLN A 166 1.25 -12.55 -6.82
N PRO A 167 1.23 -13.77 -7.38
CA PRO A 167 2.05 -14.86 -6.87
C PRO A 167 3.54 -14.56 -7.05
N LEU A 168 4.39 -15.18 -6.22
CA LEU A 168 5.84 -14.93 -6.18
C LEU A 168 6.53 -15.04 -7.55
N HIS A 169 6.17 -16.06 -8.33
CA HIS A 169 6.75 -16.34 -9.65
C HIS A 169 6.37 -15.32 -10.74
N ALA A 170 5.38 -14.46 -10.50
CA ALA A 170 5.03 -13.40 -11.45
C ALA A 170 6.07 -12.28 -11.49
N LYS A 171 6.95 -12.20 -10.47
CA LYS A 171 8.06 -11.22 -10.39
C LYS A 171 7.59 -9.79 -10.65
N LYS A 172 6.42 -9.41 -10.13
CA LYS A 172 5.92 -8.02 -10.16
C LYS A 172 6.57 -7.26 -9.01
N TYR A 173 7.38 -6.27 -9.35
CA TYR A 173 8.13 -5.48 -8.38
C TYR A 173 7.50 -4.10 -8.21
N THR A 174 7.35 -3.68 -6.96
CA THR A 174 6.93 -2.33 -6.61
C THR A 174 8.10 -1.59 -5.94
N ASN A 175 8.41 -0.39 -6.42
CA ASN A 175 9.43 0.47 -5.83
C ASN A 175 8.86 1.16 -4.58
N PHE A 176 9.57 1.08 -3.47
CA PHE A 176 9.21 1.71 -2.21
C PHE A 176 10.31 2.63 -1.71
N LYS A 177 9.89 3.73 -1.10
CA LYS A 177 10.80 4.72 -0.51
C LYS A 177 10.35 5.11 0.89
N ILE A 178 11.18 4.83 1.88
CA ILE A 178 10.99 5.19 3.29
C ILE A 178 12.15 6.10 3.71
N GLY A 179 11.90 7.42 3.71
CA GLY A 179 12.96 8.40 3.97
C GLY A 179 14.02 8.38 2.85
N ALA A 180 15.26 8.07 3.22
CA ALA A 180 16.38 7.87 2.29
C ALA A 180 16.58 6.40 1.87
N ILE A 181 15.80 5.47 2.42
CA ILE A 181 15.87 4.06 2.03
C ILE A 181 14.95 3.84 0.83
N GLU A 182 15.49 3.23 -0.22
CA GLU A 182 14.77 2.85 -1.43
C GLU A 182 15.01 1.37 -1.71
N PHE A 183 13.93 0.62 -1.95
CA PHE A 183 14.02 -0.81 -2.24
C PHE A 183 12.88 -1.26 -3.15
N GLN A 184 13.13 -2.34 -3.88
CA GLN A 184 12.11 -3.04 -4.66
C GLN A 184 11.60 -4.23 -3.88
N LEU A 185 10.28 -4.42 -3.89
CA LEU A 185 9.63 -5.55 -3.23
C LEU A 185 8.83 -6.33 -4.28
N ASN A 186 9.07 -7.64 -4.37
CA ASN A 186 8.22 -8.54 -5.15
C ASN A 186 6.87 -8.67 -4.42
N ASP A 187 5.78 -8.38 -5.14
CA ASP A 187 4.40 -8.44 -4.62
C ASP A 187 4.10 -9.78 -3.93
N GLY A 188 4.62 -10.89 -4.46
CA GLY A 188 4.33 -12.23 -3.95
C GLY A 188 5.03 -12.59 -2.63
N LEU A 189 5.98 -11.79 -2.15
CA LEU A 189 6.60 -11.98 -0.83
C LEU A 189 5.60 -11.79 0.31
N ILE A 190 4.47 -11.12 0.07
CA ILE A 190 3.43 -10.94 1.08
C ILE A 190 2.84 -12.28 1.54
N HIS A 191 2.77 -13.27 0.65
CA HIS A 191 2.25 -14.61 0.95
C HIS A 191 3.16 -15.41 1.87
N ILE A 192 4.44 -15.03 1.97
CA ILE A 192 5.37 -15.58 2.96
C ILE A 192 5.14 -14.90 4.32
N ALA A 193 4.97 -13.58 4.31
CA ALA A 193 4.75 -12.78 5.51
C ALA A 193 3.39 -13.07 6.18
N TYR A 194 2.36 -13.20 5.35
CA TYR A 194 0.95 -13.34 5.72
C TYR A 194 0.30 -14.41 4.83
N PRO A 195 0.56 -15.71 5.09
CA PRO A 195 0.05 -16.81 4.26
C PRO A 195 -1.48 -16.93 4.28
N ASP A 196 -2.13 -16.40 5.31
CA ASP A 196 -3.58 -16.40 5.46
C ASP A 196 -4.26 -15.20 4.77
N ALA A 197 -3.48 -14.34 4.09
CA ALA A 197 -4.01 -13.19 3.39
C ALA A 197 -4.69 -13.62 2.08
N LEU A 198 -5.98 -13.30 1.94
CA LEU A 198 -6.80 -13.69 0.81
C LEU A 198 -7.15 -12.48 -0.06
N PRO A 199 -7.40 -12.68 -1.37
CA PRO A 199 -8.01 -11.67 -2.21
C PRO A 199 -9.32 -11.14 -1.59
N PHE A 200 -9.59 -9.85 -1.77
CA PHE A 200 -10.81 -9.22 -1.27
C PHE A 200 -11.33 -8.16 -2.25
N ILE A 201 -12.58 -7.74 -2.06
CA ILE A 201 -13.18 -6.63 -2.81
C ILE A 201 -13.02 -5.35 -1.99
N SER A 202 -12.37 -4.33 -2.55
CA SER A 202 -12.48 -2.98 -2.00
C SER A 202 -13.81 -2.37 -2.47
N TYR A 203 -14.57 -1.77 -1.57
CA TYR A 203 -15.92 -1.30 -1.83
C TYR A 203 -16.18 0.04 -1.15
N SER A 204 -16.85 0.94 -1.86
CA SER A 204 -17.45 2.13 -1.26
C SER A 204 -18.76 2.48 -1.96
N GLU A 205 -19.74 2.95 -1.19
CA GLU A 205 -20.99 3.48 -1.72
C GLU A 205 -21.18 4.91 -1.22
N SER A 206 -21.45 5.82 -2.15
CA SER A 206 -21.76 7.21 -1.83
C SER A 206 -23.03 7.65 -2.52
N PHE A 207 -23.87 8.35 -1.79
CA PHE A 207 -25.02 9.02 -2.36
C PHE A 207 -24.56 10.25 -3.13
N LEU A 208 -25.02 10.38 -4.37
CA LEU A 208 -24.98 11.67 -5.04
C LEU A 208 -25.95 12.56 -4.28
N PHE A 209 -25.44 13.40 -3.40
CA PHE A 209 -26.25 14.48 -2.86
C PHE A 209 -26.72 15.30 -4.06
N SER A 210 -28.03 15.32 -4.27
CA SER A 210 -28.71 16.35 -5.06
C SER A 210 -28.55 17.65 -4.28
N GLY A 211 -27.41 18.31 -4.47
CA GLY A 211 -27.11 19.62 -3.90
C GLY A 211 -27.16 20.66 -5.00
N ASP A 212 -28.30 21.37 -5.01
CA ASP A 212 -28.57 22.76 -5.41
C ASP A 212 -28.08 23.27 -6.78
#